data_AF-A0A7G2LWS5-F1
#
_entry.id   AF-A0A7G2LWS5-F1
#
_cell.length_a   1.000
_cell.length_b   1.000
_cell.length_c   1.000
_cell.angle_alpha   90.00
_cell.angle_beta   90.00
_cell.angle_gamma   90.00
#
_symmetry.space_group_name_H-M   'P 1'
#
loop_
_entity.id
_entity.type
_entity.pdbx_description
1 polymer ?
#
loop_
_entity_poly.entity_id
_entity_poly.type
_entity_poly.pdbx_seq_one_letter_code
_entity_poly.pdbx_strand_id
1 'polypeptide(L)'
;GVDRKTLGLPTDAEFIAAYCRRRGLKGIDNFGYYLAFCFFRMAAIIQGVLKRALDGNASNPEYGLKLGQYVPVFARHGLEALDRDA
;
A
#
# COMPACT_ATOMS: atom_id res chain seq x y z
N GLY A 1 6.74 13.67 -0.91
CA GLY A 1 6.94 12.87 -2.12
C GLY A 1 8.24 13.27 -2.80
N VAL A 2 8.66 12.56 -3.85
CA VAL A 2 9.82 12.93 -4.69
C VAL A 2 9.34 13.54 -6.01
N ASP A 3 10.19 14.34 -6.65
CA ASP A 3 9.94 14.80 -8.02
C ASP A 3 10.22 13.66 -9.00
N ARG A 4 9.15 13.04 -9.48
CA ARG A 4 9.23 11.89 -10.39
C ARG A 4 9.76 12.31 -11.76
N LYS A 5 9.43 13.52 -12.22
CA LYS A 5 9.78 13.98 -13.57
C LYS A 5 11.28 14.19 -13.71
N THR A 6 11.91 14.81 -12.72
CA THR A 6 13.37 15.03 -12.73
C THR A 6 14.16 13.72 -12.63
N LEU A 7 13.57 12.70 -12.02
CA LEU A 7 14.14 11.35 -11.92
C LEU A 7 13.80 10.45 -13.11
N GLY A 8 13.05 10.93 -14.10
CA GLY A 8 12.60 10.13 -15.24
C GLY A 8 11.65 8.99 -14.87
N LEU A 9 10.97 9.09 -13.73
CA LEU A 9 10.02 8.11 -13.25
C LEU A 9 8.61 8.42 -13.78
N PRO A 10 7.85 7.40 -14.26
CA PRO A 10 6.49 7.60 -14.69
C PRO A 10 5.60 7.99 -13.51
N THR A 11 4.52 8.70 -13.76
CA THR A 11 3.36 8.86 -12.86
C THR A 11 2.58 7.55 -12.71
N ASP A 12 1.66 7.48 -11.74
CA ASP A 12 0.83 6.28 -11.54
C ASP A 12 -0.05 6.02 -12.78
N ALA A 13 -0.64 7.08 -13.34
CA ALA A 13 -1.47 7.00 -14.55
C ALA A 13 -0.68 6.53 -15.77
N GLU A 14 0.54 7.05 -15.99
CA GLU A 14 1.40 6.61 -17.09
C GLU A 14 1.80 5.14 -16.94
N PHE A 15 2.09 4.70 -15.72
CA PHE A 15 2.40 3.30 -15.43
C PHE A 15 1.20 2.39 -15.71
N ILE A 16 0.00 2.74 -15.23
CA ILE A 16 -1.24 1.99 -15.47
C ILE A 16 -1.54 1.92 -16.97
N ALA A 17 -1.42 3.03 -17.70
CA ALA A 17 -1.65 3.06 -19.14
C ALA A 17 -0.65 2.16 -19.90
N ALA A 18 0.63 2.19 -19.54
CA ALA A 18 1.63 1.32 -20.13
C ALA A 18 1.36 -0.16 -19.85
N TYR A 19 0.93 -0.49 -18.63
CA TYR A 19 0.51 -1.84 -18.27
C TYR A 19 -0.69 -2.30 -19.12
N CYS A 20 -1.75 -1.49 -19.20
CA CYS A 20 -2.94 -1.83 -19.97
C CYS A 20 -2.62 -2.09 -21.44
N ARG A 21 -1.81 -1.23 -22.08
CA ARG A 21 -1.34 -1.44 -23.46
C ARG A 21 -0.61 -2.78 -23.64
N ARG A 22 0.31 -3.12 -22.73
CA ARG A 22 1.09 -4.38 -22.80
C ARG A 22 0.23 -5.62 -22.57
N ARG A 23 -0.88 -5.47 -21.85
CA ARG A 23 -1.80 -6.56 -21.51
C ARG A 23 -3.03 -6.63 -22.41
N GLY A 24 -3.17 -5.72 -23.38
CA GLY A 24 -4.36 -5.64 -24.24
C GLY A 24 -5.64 -5.23 -23.48
N LEU A 25 -5.51 -4.53 -22.36
CA LEU A 25 -6.62 -4.07 -21.54
C LEU A 25 -7.04 -2.65 -21.96
N LYS A 26 -8.34 -2.35 -21.90
CA LYS A 26 -8.86 -1.00 -22.18
C LYS A 26 -8.59 0.00 -21.04
N GLY A 27 -8.50 -0.50 -19.82
CA GLY A 27 -8.32 0.27 -18.59
C GLY A 27 -8.46 -0.64 -17.38
N ILE A 28 -8.33 -0.08 -16.18
CA ILE A 28 -8.63 -0.74 -14.92
C ILE A 28 -9.66 0.13 -14.20
N ASP A 29 -10.89 -0.35 -14.12
CA ASP A 29 -11.95 0.35 -13.40
C ASP A 29 -11.77 0.19 -11.90
N ASN A 30 -12.17 1.21 -11.12
CA ASN A 30 -12.11 1.21 -9.67
C ASN A 30 -10.72 0.78 -9.13
N PHE A 31 -9.66 1.39 -9.67
CA PHE A 31 -8.28 1.14 -9.27
C PHE A 31 -8.05 1.38 -7.77
N GLY A 32 -8.75 2.36 -7.21
CA GLY A 32 -8.81 2.72 -5.80
C GLY A 32 -9.15 1.53 -4.90
N TYR A 33 -10.06 0.65 -5.32
CA TYR A 33 -10.38 -0.59 -4.59
C TYR A 33 -9.17 -1.53 -4.46
N TYR A 34 -8.42 -1.76 -5.55
CA TYR A 34 -7.23 -2.62 -5.52
C TYR A 34 -6.11 -2.00 -4.67
N LEU A 35 -5.99 -0.67 -4.71
CA LEU A 35 -5.04 0.06 -3.90
C LEU A 35 -5.42 -0.02 -2.41
N ALA A 36 -6.71 0.16 -2.08
CA ALA A 36 -7.25 -0.02 -0.73
C ALA A 36 -6.98 -1.43 -0.19
N PHE A 37 -7.22 -2.46 -1.00
CA PHE A 37 -6.88 -3.84 -0.64
C PHE A 37 -5.38 -4.02 -0.36
N CYS A 38 -4.50 -3.44 -1.18
CA CYS A 38 -3.06 -3.51 -0.96
C CYS A 38 -2.64 -2.87 0.38
N PHE A 39 -3.22 -1.71 0.72
CA PHE A 39 -3.00 -1.03 2.00
C PHE A 39 -3.53 -1.86 3.18
N PHE A 40 -4.75 -2.38 3.09
CA PHE A 40 -5.34 -3.26 4.10
C PHE A 40 -4.48 -4.50 4.34
N ARG A 41 -4.04 -5.17 3.27
CA ARG A 41 -3.16 -6.34 3.36
C ARG A 41 -1.87 -6.01 4.11
N MET A 42 -1.27 -4.85 3.83
CA MET A 42 -0.06 -4.43 4.53
C MET A 42 -0.34 -4.13 6.01
N ALA A 43 -1.44 -3.42 6.32
CA ALA A 43 -1.85 -3.17 7.70
C ALA A 43 -2.03 -4.48 8.48
N ALA A 44 -2.67 -5.49 7.89
CA ALA A 44 -2.87 -6.80 8.51
C ALA A 44 -1.55 -7.56 8.74
N ILE A 45 -0.61 -7.51 7.78
CA ILE A 45 0.72 -8.12 7.93
C ILE A 45 1.46 -7.48 9.12
N ILE A 46 1.50 -6.14 9.16
CA ILE A 46 2.18 -5.39 10.22
C ILE A 46 1.49 -5.62 11.57
N GLN A 47 0.16 -5.67 11.59
CA GLN A 47 -0.59 -5.97 12.80
C GLN A 47 -0.26 -7.37 13.36
N GLY A 48 -0.08 -8.37 12.49
CA GLY A 48 0.38 -9.69 12.90
C GLY A 48 1.79 -9.67 13.50
N VAL A 49 2.70 -8.85 12.95
CA VAL A 49 4.04 -8.63 13.51
C VAL A 49 3.96 -7.96 14.88
N LEU A 50 3.16 -6.89 15.02
CA LEU A 50 2.94 -6.19 16.28
C LEU A 50 2.38 -7.14 17.34
N LYS A 51 1.37 -7.94 17.00
CA LYS A 51 0.77 -8.90 17.94
C LYS A 51 1.79 -9.91 18.45
N ARG A 52 2.61 -10.50 17.57
CA ARG A 52 3.69 -11.41 17.98
C ARG A 52 4.71 -10.74 18.89
N ALA A 53 5.03 -9.46 18.66
CA ALA A 53 5.95 -8.70 19.51
C ALA A 53 5.36 -8.46 20.91
N LEU A 54 4.08 -8.09 20.99
CA LEU A 54 3.36 -7.91 22.25
C LEU A 54 3.23 -9.22 23.04
N ASP A 55 3.08 -10.34 22.34
CA ASP A 55 2.96 -11.67 22.94
C ASP A 55 4.32 -12.29 23.32
N GLY A 56 5.44 -11.57 23.10
CA GLY A 56 6.79 -12.05 23.40
C GLY A 56 7.29 -13.17 22.47
N ASN A 57 6.62 -13.40 21.34
CA ASN A 57 6.91 -14.46 20.37
C ASN A 57 7.50 -13.90 19.05
N ALA A 58 8.07 -12.70 19.06
CA ALA A 58 8.79 -12.13 17.93
C ALA A 58 10.29 -12.32 18.11
N SER A 59 11.00 -12.69 17.03
CA SER A 59 12.47 -12.78 17.04
C SER A 59 13.18 -11.44 17.26
N ASN A 60 12.50 -10.33 16.94
CA ASN A 60 12.92 -8.97 17.27
C ASN A 60 11.71 -8.15 17.77
N PRO A 61 11.41 -8.18 19.07
CA PRO A 61 10.26 -7.49 19.64
C PRO A 61 10.30 -5.97 19.47
N GLU A 62 11.47 -5.34 19.67
CA GLU A 62 11.64 -3.89 19.54
C GLU A 62 11.28 -3.40 18.13
N TYR A 63 11.79 -4.10 17.11
CA TYR A 63 11.47 -3.78 15.72
C TYR A 63 9.99 -4.03 15.40
N GLY A 64 9.40 -5.09 15.95
CA GLY A 64 7.97 -5.37 15.78
C GLY A 64 7.06 -4.30 16.38
N LEU A 65 7.41 -3.79 17.58
CA LEU A 65 6.71 -2.67 18.22
C LEU A 65 6.84 -1.38 17.38
N LYS A 66 8.04 -1.09 16.87
CA LYS A 66 8.27 0.06 15.98
C LYS A 66 7.45 -0.03 14.70
N LEU A 67 7.43 -1.20 14.06
CA LEU A 67 6.62 -1.42 12.86
C LEU A 67 5.12 -1.28 13.14
N GLY A 68 4.66 -1.71 14.32
CA GLY A 68 3.26 -1.59 14.73
C GLY A 68 2.67 -0.18 14.64
N GLN A 69 3.51 0.85 14.76
CA GLN A 69 3.10 2.25 14.60
C GLN A 69 2.54 2.56 13.20
N TYR A 70 2.89 1.76 12.19
CA TYR A 70 2.43 1.94 10.82
C TYR A 70 1.06 1.30 10.54
N VAL A 71 0.54 0.42 11.41
CA VAL A 71 -0.79 -0.21 11.21
C VAL A 71 -1.89 0.83 10.96
N PRO A 72 -2.08 1.86 11.80
CA PRO A 72 -3.10 2.87 11.55
C PRO A 72 -2.81 3.74 10.31
N VAL A 73 -1.53 3.91 9.94
CA VAL A 73 -1.13 4.67 8.74
C VAL A 73 -1.59 3.94 7.48
N PHE A 74 -1.28 2.64 7.36
CA PHE A 74 -1.73 1.81 6.23
C PHE A 74 -3.25 1.66 6.22
N ALA A 75 -3.91 1.51 7.38
CA ALA A 75 -5.36 1.43 7.43
C ALA A 75 -6.04 2.71 6.92
N ARG A 76 -5.57 3.90 7.33
CA ARG A 76 -6.11 5.18 6.84
C ARG A 76 -5.90 5.37 5.34
N HIS A 77 -4.69 5.13 4.84
CA HIS A 77 -4.43 5.23 3.40
C HIS A 77 -5.24 4.23 2.58
N GLY A 78 -5.59 3.07 3.15
CA GLY A 78 -6.53 2.14 2.53
C GLY A 78 -7.92 2.73 2.36
N LEU A 79 -8.44 3.44 3.37
CA LEU A 79 -9.72 4.14 3.27
C LEU A 79 -9.65 5.29 2.26
N GLU A 80 -8.62 6.15 2.35
CA GLU A 80 -8.41 7.26 1.41
C GLU A 80 -8.28 6.79 -0.05
N ALA A 81 -7.74 5.58 -0.27
CA ALA A 81 -7.62 5.02 -1.61
C ALA A 81 -8.97 4.68 -2.25
N LEU A 82 -10.02 4.39 -1.46
CA LEU A 82 -11.36 4.12 -1.98
C LEU A 82 -12.00 5.38 -2.60
N ASP A 83 -11.66 6.55 -2.07
CA ASP A 83 -12.20 7.84 -2.53
C ASP A 83 -11.47 8.38 -3.78
N ARG A 84 -10.42 7.69 -4.23
CA ARG A 84 -9.52 8.19 -5.28
C ARG A 84 -10.11 8.11 -6.69
N ASP A 85 -11.13 7.27 -6.88
CA ASP A 85 -11.84 7.06 -8.13
C ASP A 85 -13.36 7.36 -8.02
N ALA A 86 -13.78 8.03 -6.93
CA ALA A 86 -15.16 8.46 -6.67
C ALA A 86 -15.49 9.81 -7.31
#